data_AF-A0AAJ5RL23-F1
#
_entry.id   AF-A0AAJ5RL23-F1
#
_cell.length_a   1.000
_cell.length_b   1.000
_cell.length_c   1.000
_cell.angle_alpha   90.00
_cell.angle_beta   90.00
_cell.angle_gamma   90.00
#
_symmetry.space_group_name_H-M   'P 1'
#
loop_
_entity.id
_entity.type
_entity.pdbx_description
1 polymer ?
#
loop_
_entity_poly.entity_id
_entity_poly.type
_entity_poly.pdbx_seq_one_letter_code
_entity_poly.pdbx_strand_id
1 'polypeptide(L)' 'MLFISIVLSIPVYGYCIWSLYDPVESFLFFERWRYKETPEVSELQIKLIRIGSVFGMVIVTIYLIVVAVQTFAPSEP' A
#
# COMPACT_ATOMS: atom_id res chain seq x y z
N MET A 1 15.00 8.41 -11.48
CA MET A 1 14.03 7.39 -11.00
C MET A 1 13.00 7.96 -10.04
N LEU A 2 13.36 8.94 -9.20
CA LEU A 2 12.47 9.55 -8.21
C LEU A 2 11.06 9.95 -8.74
N PHE A 3 10.98 10.64 -9.87
CA PHE A 3 9.68 11.06 -10.44
C PHE A 3 8.74 9.87 -10.68
N ILE A 4 9.23 8.81 -11.32
CA ILE A 4 8.44 7.60 -11.60
C ILE A 4 8.05 6.91 -10.30
N SER A 5 8.97 6.80 -9.34
CA SER A 5 8.71 6.22 -8.02
C SER A 5 7.61 6.98 -7.26
N ILE A 6 7.59 8.31 -7.32
CA ILE A 6 6.53 9.13 -6.69
C ILE A 6 5.19 8.86 -7.36
N VAL A 7 5.11 8.93 -8.69
CA VAL A 7 3.85 8.71 -9.42
C VAL A 7 3.27 7.32 -9.14
N LEU A 8 4.10 6.28 -9.13
CA LEU A 8 3.68 4.92 -8.80
C LEU A 8 3.32 4.72 -7.33
N SER A 9 3.86 5.53 -6.42
CA SER A 9 3.52 5.44 -4.99
C SER A 9 2.13 5.98 -4.65
N ILE A 10 1.59 6.91 -5.45
CA ILE A 10 0.27 7.52 -5.23
C ILE A 10 -0.85 6.47 -5.12
N PRO A 11 -1.04 5.55 -6.09
CA PRO A 11 -2.07 4.52 -5.97
C PRO A 11 -1.81 3.56 -4.81
N VAL A 12 -0.55 3.31 -4.44
CA VAL A 12 -0.20 2.46 -3.29
C VAL A 12 -0.65 3.11 -1.98
N TYR A 13 -0.36 4.39 -1.77
CA TYR A 13 -0.87 5.13 -0.62
C TYR A 13 -2.41 5.20 -0.63
N GLY A 14 -3.01 5.45 -1.79
CA GLY A 14 -4.47 5.44 -1.93
C GLY A 14 -5.08 4.11 -1.47
N TYR A 15 -4.51 2.98 -1.92
CA TYR A 15 -4.95 1.65 -1.53
C TYR A 15 -4.73 1.37 -0.03
N CYS A 16 -3.57 1.72 0.52
CA CYS A 16 -3.30 1.53 1.95
C CYS A 16 -4.23 2.38 2.82
N ILE A 17 -4.47 3.64 2.46
CA ILE A 17 -5.38 4.53 3.18
C ILE A 17 -6.81 3.99 3.10
N TRP A 18 -7.27 3.59 1.90
CA TRP A 18 -8.58 2.98 1.73
C TRP A 18 -8.76 1.74 2.61
N SER A 19 -7.74 0.88 2.67
CA SER A 19 -7.71 -0.33 3.50
C SER A 19 -7.77 -0.07 5.01
N LEU A 20 -7.50 1.15 5.47
CA LEU A 20 -7.70 1.51 6.87
C LEU A 20 -9.18 1.80 7.19
N TYR A 21 -9.87 2.47 6.26
CA TYR A 21 -11.28 2.87 6.41
C TYR A 21 -12.23 1.72 6.08
N ASP A 22 -12.02 1.04 4.96
CA ASP A 22 -12.85 -0.06 4.48
C ASP A 22 -11.98 -1.30 4.12
N PRO A 23 -11.51 -2.03 5.13
CA PRO A 23 -10.59 -3.15 4.95
C PRO A 23 -11.22 -4.33 4.20
N VAL A 24 -12.55 -4.50 4.29
CA VAL A 24 -13.23 -5.63 3.63
C VAL A 24 -13.34 -5.37 2.13
N GLU A 25 -13.82 -4.18 1.73
CA GLU A 25 -13.93 -3.85 0.31
C GLU A 25 -12.54 -3.75 -0.34
N SER A 26 -11.55 -3.16 0.34
CA SER A 26 -10.20 -3.07 -0.20
C SER A 26 -9.50 -4.42 -0.33
N PHE A 27 -9.76 -5.37 0.57
CA PHE A 27 -9.24 -6.73 0.49
C PHE A 27 -9.85 -7.50 -0.68
N LEU A 28 -11.15 -7.30 -0.93
CA LEU A 28 -11.87 -7.92 -2.04
C LEU A 28 -11.70 -7.17 -3.36
N PHE A 29 -10.88 -6.11 -3.38
CA PHE A 29 -10.57 -5.37 -4.58
C PHE A 29 -9.96 -6.30 -5.63
N PHE A 30 -10.52 -6.29 -6.86
CA PHE A 30 -10.25 -7.26 -7.93
C PHE A 30 -10.61 -8.73 -7.66
N GLU A 31 -11.14 -9.09 -6.49
CA GLU A 31 -11.57 -10.47 -6.21
C GLU A 31 -13.08 -10.59 -6.03
N ARG A 32 -13.81 -9.48 -5.87
CA ARG A 32 -15.26 -9.47 -5.62
C ARG A 32 -16.08 -10.23 -6.66
N TRP A 33 -15.66 -10.21 -7.92
CA TRP A 33 -16.33 -10.94 -9.02
C TRP A 33 -16.20 -12.47 -8.92
N ARG A 34 -15.26 -12.99 -8.12
CA ARG A 34 -15.03 -14.43 -7.94
C ARG A 34 -16.10 -15.09 -7.07
N TYR A 35 -16.80 -14.31 -6.25
CA TYR A 35 -17.71 -14.82 -5.23
C TYR A 35 -19.17 -14.57 -5.60
N LYS A 36 -20.03 -15.56 -5.34
CA LYS A 36 -21.47 -15.45 -5.56
C LYS A 36 -22.16 -14.54 -4.54
N GLU A 37 -21.60 -14.49 -3.33
CA GLU A 37 -22.07 -13.69 -2.20
C GLU A 37 -20.87 -12.98 -1.57
N THR A 38 -21.13 -11.98 -0.71
CA THR A 38 -20.04 -11.23 -0.06
C THR A 38 -19.37 -12.13 0.97
N PRO A 39 -18.07 -12.46 0.84
CA PRO A 39 -17.41 -13.35 1.77
C PRO A 39 -17.26 -12.69 3.13
N GLU A 40 -17.53 -13.45 4.19
CA GLU A 40 -17.30 -13.00 5.57
C GLU A 40 -15.80 -13.02 5.89
N VAL A 41 -15.28 -11.86 6.29
CA VAL A 41 -13.86 -11.69 6.64
C VAL A 41 -13.72 -11.73 8.16
N SER A 42 -12.81 -12.56 8.66
CA SER A 42 -12.57 -12.66 10.11
C SER A 42 -12.03 -11.35 10.70
N GLU A 43 -12.33 -11.10 11.98
CA GLU A 43 -11.81 -9.91 12.69
C GLU A 43 -10.27 -9.86 12.70
N LEU A 44 -9.63 -11.03 12.82
CA LEU A 44 -8.17 -11.15 12.77
C LEU A 44 -7.64 -10.69 11.41
N GLN A 45 -8.28 -11.12 10.32
CA GLN A 45 -7.89 -10.72 8.97
C GLN A 45 -8.10 -9.22 8.75
N ILE A 46 -9.20 -8.64 9.22
CA ILE A 46 -9.42 -7.19 9.20
C ILE A 46 -8.29 -6.45 9.93
N LYS A 47 -7.90 -6.94 11.10
CA LYS A 47 -6.79 -6.36 11.88
C LYS A 47 -5.46 -6.46 11.14
N LEU A 48 -5.19 -7.59 10.50
CA LEU A 48 -3.98 -7.80 9.69
C LEU A 48 -3.94 -6.89 8.46
N ILE A 49 -5.07 -6.70 7.77
CA ILE A 49 -5.16 -5.76 6.63
C ILE A 49 -4.79 -4.35 7.07
N ARG A 50 -5.32 -3.89 8.21
CA ARG A 50 -5.00 -2.55 8.74
C ARG A 50 -3.52 -2.41 9.12
N ILE A 51 -2.97 -3.38 9.87
CA ILE A 51 -1.55 -3.39 10.26
C ILE A 51 -0.65 -3.43 9.03
N GLY A 52 -0.95 -4.32 8.08
CA GLY A 52 -0.24 -4.45 6.82
C GLY A 52 -0.28 -3.17 5.99
N SER A 53 -1.40 -2.45 6.01
CA SER A 53 -1.55 -1.16 5.31
C SER A 53 -0.67 -0.07 5.92
N VAL A 54 -0.61 0.03 7.25
CA VAL A 54 0.32 0.94 7.94
C VAL A 54 1.76 0.58 7.62
N PHE A 55 2.10 -0.71 7.72
CA PHE A 55 3.45 -1.19 7.43
C PHE A 55 3.86 -0.94 5.97
N GLY A 56 2.94 -1.14 5.02
CA GLY A 56 3.13 -0.83 3.61
C GLY A 56 3.44 0.64 3.38
N MET A 57 2.69 1.55 4.00
CA MET A 57 2.98 2.99 3.93
C MET A 57 4.36 3.34 4.49
N VAL A 58 4.76 2.73 5.61
CA VAL A 58 6.11 2.94 6.19
C VAL A 58 7.19 2.48 5.22
N ILE A 59 7.06 1.28 4.64
CA ILE A 59 8.02 0.77 3.66
C ILE A 59 8.11 1.68 2.44
N VAL A 60 6.97 2.08 1.87
CA VAL A 60 6.94 2.95 0.68
C VAL A 60 7.58 4.30 1.00
N THR A 61 7.34 4.86 2.20
CA THR A 61 7.99 6.10 2.66
C THR A 61 9.51 5.94 2.70
N ILE A 62 10.00 4.87 3.35
CA ILE A 62 11.44 4.59 3.47
C ILE A 62 12.07 4.44 2.08
N TYR A 63 11.43 3.68 1.19
CA TYR A 63 11.88 3.51 -0.19
C TYR A 63 11.98 4.85 -0.93
N LEU A 64 10.97 5.72 -0.84
CA LEU A 64 11.00 7.05 -1.46
C LEU A 64 12.12 7.92 -0.91
N ILE A 65 12.38 7.88 0.40
CA ILE A 65 13.50 8.60 1.02
C ILE A 65 14.83 8.10 0.44
N VAL A 66 15.04 6.78 0.39
CA VAL A 66 16.28 6.20 -0.17
C VAL A 66 16.48 6.63 -1.63
N VAL A 67 15.44 6.53 -2.45
CA VAL A 67 15.51 6.94 -3.86
C VAL A 67 15.76 8.44 -4.00
N ALA A 68 15.18 9.27 -3.12
CA ALA A 68 15.42 10.70 -3.10
C ALA A 68 16.88 11.02 -2.74
N VAL A 69 17.43 10.39 -1.69
CA VAL A 69 18.83 10.54 -1.30
C VAL A 69 19.75 10.14 -2.45
N GLN A 70 19.51 9.00 -3.10
CA GLN A 70 20.30 8.59 -4.27
C GLN A 70 20.22 9.56 -5.44
N THR A 71 19.08 10.23 -5.60
CA THR A 71 18.86 11.18 -6.71
C THR A 71 19.54 12.54 -6.44
N PHE A 72 19.58 13.01 -5.19
CA PHE A 72 20.09 14.34 -4.83
C PHE A 72 21.46 14.36 -4.16
N ALA A 73 21.87 13.25 -3.54
CA ALA A 73 23.16 13.04 -2.90
C ALA A 73 23.76 11.71 -3.38
N PRO A 74 24.10 11.61 -4.66
CA PRO A 74 24.76 10.41 -5.19
C PRO A 74 26.09 10.21 -4.45
N SER A 75 26.33 9.00 -3.94
CA SER A 75 27.67 8.63 -3.48
C SER A 75 28.63 8.69 -4.66
N GLU A 76 29.80 9.32 -4.47
CA GLU A 76 30.86 9.37 -5.49
C GLU A 76 31.21 7.94 -5.96
N PRO A 77 31.53 7.77 -7.26
CA PRO A 77 31.76 6.45 -7.87
C PRO A 77 32.95 5.68 -7.29
#